data_AF-A0A9P1F5D0-F1
#
_entry.id   AF-A0A9P1F5D0-F1
#
_cell.length_a   1.000
_cell.length_b   1.000
_cell.length_c   1.000
_cell.angle_alpha   90.00
_cell.angle_beta   90.00
_cell.angle_gamma   90.00
#
_symmetry.space_group_name_H-M   'P 1'
#
loop_
_entity.id
_entity.type
_entity.pdbx_description
1 polymer ?
#
loop_
_entity_poly.entity_id
_entity_poly.type
_entity_poly.pdbx_seq_one_letter_code
_entity_poly.pdbx_strand_id
1 'polypeptide(L)'
;MVVSDRYTHQSITPKGKIERFRAKFVRLRENLKFLLAILLKNIPGYSEDEIQKLQIMLLKTTFFTDEMDFHLRGEIPFEVADEVDAAYFHFYQRSRTEVTGLLHELCPDHYFIW
;
A
#
# COMPACT_ATOMS: atom_id res chain seq x y z
N MET A 1 38.87 8.48 -24.19
CA MET A 1 38.29 7.28 -23.57
C MET A 1 37.01 7.73 -22.87
N VAL A 2 35.86 7.60 -23.53
CA VAL A 2 34.57 8.05 -22.98
C VAL A 2 33.93 6.84 -22.33
N VAL A 3 33.87 6.84 -21.00
CA VAL A 3 33.10 5.86 -20.24
C VAL A 3 31.63 6.20 -20.48
N SER A 4 31.00 5.48 -21.41
CA SER A 4 29.56 5.50 -21.57
C SER A 4 28.99 4.69 -20.42
N ASP A 5 28.52 5.37 -19.38
CA ASP A 5 27.68 4.77 -18.34
C ASP A 5 26.41 4.23 -18.98
N ARG A 6 26.45 2.93 -19.31
CA ARG A 6 25.25 2.15 -19.59
C ARG A 6 24.54 1.98 -18.25
N TYR A 7 23.74 2.98 -17.88
CA TYR A 7 22.58 2.73 -17.03
C TYR A 7 21.69 1.77 -17.81
N THR A 8 21.94 0.48 -17.61
CA THR A 8 21.04 -0.58 -18.04
C THR A 8 19.74 -0.30 -17.30
N HIS A 9 18.78 0.32 -17.97
CA HIS A 9 17.38 0.29 -17.54
C HIS A 9 17.04 -1.19 -17.45
N GLN A 10 17.18 -1.79 -16.27
CA GLN A 10 16.63 -3.11 -16.00
C GLN A 10 15.13 -2.95 -16.17
N SER A 11 14.64 -3.34 -17.35
CA SER A 11 13.21 -3.46 -17.62
C SER A 11 12.66 -4.41 -16.58
N ILE A 12 11.89 -3.86 -15.65
CA ILE A 12 11.28 -4.62 -14.57
C ILE A 12 10.38 -5.64 -15.24
N THR A 13 10.68 -6.93 -15.08
CA THR A 13 9.83 -8.00 -15.59
C THR A 13 8.42 -7.82 -15.01
N PRO A 14 7.34 -8.24 -15.71
CA PRO A 14 5.98 -8.17 -15.17
C PRO A 14 5.88 -8.74 -13.75
N LYS A 15 6.58 -9.86 -13.51
CA LYS A 15 6.75 -10.47 -12.18
C LYS A 15 7.43 -9.53 -11.16
N GLY A 16 8.50 -8.84 -11.54
CA GLY A 16 9.19 -7.88 -10.66
C GLY A 16 8.41 -6.59 -10.39
N LYS A 17 7.45 -6.23 -11.26
CA LYS A 17 6.49 -5.14 -11.00
C LYS A 17 5.49 -5.60 -9.95
N ILE A 18 4.88 -6.75 -10.20
CA ILE A 18 3.95 -7.46 -9.32
C ILE A 18 4.49 -7.62 -7.88
N GLU A 19 5.72 -8.12 -7.72
CA GLU A 19 6.31 -8.33 -6.39
C GLU A 19 6.51 -7.02 -5.63
N ARG A 20 6.86 -5.95 -6.35
CA ARG A 20 6.92 -4.60 -5.77
C ARG A 20 5.56 -4.09 -5.33
N PHE A 21 4.50 -4.36 -6.09
CA PHE A 21 3.14 -4.00 -5.67
C PHE A 21 2.73 -4.73 -4.41
N ARG A 22 2.95 -6.05 -4.36
CA ARG A 22 2.68 -6.84 -3.17
C ARG A 22 3.38 -6.28 -1.92
N ALA A 23 4.66 -5.94 -2.05
CA ALA A 23 5.42 -5.35 -0.94
C ALA A 23 4.84 -4.01 -0.44
N LYS A 24 4.39 -3.13 -1.36
CA LYS A 24 3.76 -1.85 -1.03
C LYS A 24 2.44 -2.04 -0.27
N PHE A 25 1.58 -2.94 -0.74
CA PHE A 25 0.28 -3.22 -0.10
C PHE A 25 0.45 -3.82 1.29
N VAL A 26 1.42 -4.74 1.47
CA VAL A 26 1.77 -5.27 2.79
C VAL A 26 2.20 -4.15 3.73
N ARG A 27 3.07 -3.23 3.29
CA ARG A 27 3.50 -2.08 4.13
C ARG A 27 2.33 -1.18 4.52
N LEU A 28 1.45 -0.84 3.58
CA LEU A 28 0.23 -0.07 3.85
C LEU A 28 -0.66 -0.76 4.90
N ARG A 29 -0.85 -2.09 4.79
CA ARG A 29 -1.62 -2.87 5.76
C ARG A 29 -1.01 -2.82 7.15
N GLU A 30 0.30 -2.96 7.28
CA GLU A 30 0.98 -2.89 8.58
C GLU A 30 0.91 -1.47 9.18
N ASN A 31 1.04 -0.42 8.36
CA ASN A 31 0.85 0.97 8.81
C ASN A 31 -0.59 1.22 9.32
N LEU A 32 -1.61 0.67 8.64
CA LEU A 32 -3.01 0.74 9.08
C LEU A 32 -3.26 0.00 10.40
N LYS A 33 -2.66 -1.18 10.58
CA LYS A 33 -2.74 -1.92 11.85
C LYS A 33 -2.09 -1.13 12.99
N PHE A 34 -0.94 -0.52 12.74
CA PHE A 34 -0.25 0.31 13.71
C PHE A 34 -1.10 1.54 14.11
N LEU A 35 -1.69 2.21 13.12
CA LEU A 35 -2.61 3.32 13.33
C LEU A 35 -3.80 2.92 14.21
N LEU A 36 -4.45 1.80 13.88
CA LEU A 36 -5.56 1.27 14.70
C LEU A 36 -5.11 0.92 16.12
N ALA A 37 -3.92 0.34 16.30
CA ALA A 37 -3.39 0.03 17.61
C ALA A 37 -3.12 1.29 18.46
N ILE A 38 -2.69 2.39 17.84
CA ILE A 38 -2.55 3.70 18.52
C ILE A 38 -3.92 4.24 18.91
N LEU A 39 -4.88 4.24 17.98
CA LEU A 39 -6.20 4.80 18.21
C LEU A 39 -6.97 4.05 19.30
N LEU A 40 -6.87 2.72 19.33
CA LEU A 40 -7.47 1.89 20.38
C LEU A 40 -6.84 2.12 21.76
N LYS A 41 -5.59 2.62 21.82
CA LYS A 41 -4.92 2.99 23.08
C LYS A 41 -5.24 4.42 23.51
N ASN A 42 -5.49 5.32 22.55
CA ASN A 42 -5.73 6.75 22.76
C ASN A 42 -7.21 7.13 22.52
N ILE A 43 -8.13 6.33 23.06
CA ILE A 43 -9.60 6.49 22.91
C ILE A 43 -10.10 7.93 23.13
N PRO A 44 -9.59 8.76 24.08
CA PRO A 44 -10.15 10.10 24.26
C PRO A 44 -9.58 11.05 23.20
N GLY A 45 -10.34 11.29 22.12
CA GLY A 45 -10.06 12.37 21.17
C GLY A 45 -10.59 12.16 19.76
N TYR A 46 -10.76 10.91 19.33
CA TYR A 46 -11.27 10.58 18.00
C TYR A 46 -12.76 10.26 18.03
N SER A 47 -13.47 10.73 17.01
CA SER A 47 -14.86 10.38 16.77
C SER A 47 -15.01 8.93 16.31
N GLU A 48 -16.17 8.34 16.57
CA GLU A 48 -16.50 6.98 16.11
C GLU A 48 -16.41 6.86 14.58
N ASP A 49 -16.78 7.93 13.86
CA ASP A 49 -16.67 8.03 12.40
C ASP A 49 -15.23 7.87 11.88
N GLU A 50 -14.24 8.43 12.59
CA GLU A 50 -12.83 8.34 12.19
C GLU A 50 -12.29 6.92 12.38
N ILE A 51 -12.65 6.28 13.50
CA ILE A 51 -12.32 4.88 13.77
C ILE A 51 -12.95 3.98 12.70
N GLN A 52 -14.22 4.22 12.35
CA GLN A 52 -14.95 3.42 11.37
C GLN A 52 -14.36 3.56 9.95
N LYS A 53 -13.96 4.78 9.54
CA LYS A 53 -13.26 5.01 8.26
C LYS A 53 -11.96 4.21 8.16
N LEU A 54 -11.19 4.16 9.25
CA LEU A 54 -9.94 3.42 9.30
C LEU A 54 -10.13 1.91 9.28
N GLN A 55 -11.16 1.41 9.96
CA GLN A 55 -11.55 0.00 9.86
C GLN A 55 -11.98 -0.37 8.44
N ILE A 56 -12.75 0.50 7.77
CA ILE A 56 -13.13 0.32 6.35
C ILE A 56 -11.89 0.29 5.46
N MET A 57 -10.92 1.19 5.66
CA MET A 57 -9.65 1.19 4.92
C MET A 57 -8.83 -0.09 5.13
N LEU A 58 -8.75 -0.59 6.37
CA LEU A 58 -8.07 -1.86 6.67
C LEU A 58 -8.75 -3.03 5.94
N LEU A 59 -10.08 -3.10 5.99
CA LEU A 59 -10.85 -4.15 5.32
C LEU A 59 -10.63 -4.12 3.81
N LYS A 60 -10.74 -2.94 3.18
CA LYS A 60 -10.48 -2.76 1.75
C LYS A 60 -9.06 -3.16 1.38
N THR A 61 -8.06 -2.69 2.12
CA THR A 61 -6.65 -3.03 1.85
C THR A 61 -6.40 -4.53 1.97
N THR A 62 -7.02 -5.18 2.95
CA THR A 62 -6.92 -6.65 3.14
C THR A 62 -7.57 -7.39 1.97
N PHE A 63 -8.80 -7.01 1.59
CA PHE A 63 -9.48 -7.58 0.43
C PHE A 63 -8.65 -7.43 -0.85
N PHE A 64 -8.14 -6.23 -1.12
CA PHE A 64 -7.27 -5.99 -2.28
C PHE A 64 -5.96 -6.79 -2.22
N THR A 65 -5.38 -6.96 -1.03
CA THR A 65 -4.19 -7.80 -0.87
C THR A 65 -4.50 -9.26 -1.16
N ASP A 66 -5.64 -9.76 -0.70
CA ASP A 66 -6.06 -11.15 -0.92
C ASP A 66 -6.44 -11.41 -2.38
N GLU A 67 -7.11 -10.46 -3.02
CA GLU A 67 -7.43 -10.49 -4.46
C GLU A 67 -6.14 -10.47 -5.30
N MET A 68 -5.20 -9.59 -4.96
CA MET A 68 -3.86 -9.61 -5.54
C MET A 68 -3.18 -10.97 -5.31
N ASP A 69 -3.10 -11.45 -4.07
CA ASP A 69 -2.47 -12.73 -3.76
C ASP A 69 -3.13 -13.90 -4.50
N PHE A 70 -4.45 -13.85 -4.71
CA PHE A 70 -5.18 -14.82 -5.50
C PHE A 70 -4.78 -14.77 -6.98
N HIS A 71 -4.82 -13.58 -7.59
CA HIS A 71 -4.39 -13.38 -8.97
C HIS A 71 -2.91 -13.74 -9.19
N LEU A 72 -2.06 -13.49 -8.19
CA LEU A 72 -0.62 -13.77 -8.21
C LEU A 72 -0.26 -15.22 -7.92
N ARG A 73 -1.16 -16.01 -7.33
CA ARG A 73 -1.03 -17.47 -7.24
C ARG A 73 -1.38 -18.15 -8.55
N GLY A 74 -2.23 -17.52 -9.37
CA GLY A 74 -2.50 -17.91 -10.75
C GLY A 74 -1.52 -17.26 -11.74
N GLU A 75 -1.60 -17.67 -12.99
CA GLU A 75 -1.05 -16.86 -14.09
C GLU A 75 -2.02 -15.70 -14.33
N ILE A 76 -1.62 -14.46 -13.99
CA ILE A 76 -2.34 -13.28 -14.47
C ILE A 76 -2.12 -13.24 -15.99
N PRO A 77 -3.18 -13.31 -16.81
CA PRO A 77 -3.05 -13.12 -18.25
C PRO A 77 -2.43 -11.75 -18.52
N PHE A 78 -1.39 -11.73 -19.34
CA PHE A 78 -0.62 -10.51 -19.60
C PHE A 78 -1.52 -9.37 -20.13
N GLU A 79 -2.63 -9.72 -20.78
CA GLU A 79 -3.61 -8.80 -21.36
C GLU A 79 -4.33 -7.93 -20.32
N VAL A 80 -4.46 -8.39 -19.08
CA VAL A 80 -5.13 -7.62 -18.00
C VAL A 80 -4.15 -7.10 -16.96
N ALA A 81 -2.86 -7.43 -17.06
CA ALA A 81 -1.87 -7.10 -16.05
C ALA A 81 -1.71 -5.58 -15.84
N ASP A 82 -1.77 -4.77 -16.90
CA ASP A 82 -1.63 -3.32 -16.81
C ASP A 82 -2.89 -2.64 -16.22
N GLU A 83 -4.09 -3.16 -16.50
CA GLU A 83 -5.34 -2.65 -15.92
C GLU A 83 -5.43 -2.94 -14.42
N VAL A 84 -5.07 -4.18 -14.07
CA VAL A 84 -4.97 -4.66 -12.69
C VAL A 84 -3.92 -3.84 -11.93
N ASP A 85 -2.77 -3.56 -12.55
CA ASP A 85 -1.73 -2.70 -11.99
C ASP A 85 -2.25 -1.28 -11.70
N ALA A 86 -2.90 -0.65 -12.68
CA ALA A 86 -3.44 0.71 -12.53
C ALA A 86 -4.47 0.81 -11.39
N ALA A 87 -5.40 -0.13 -11.31
CA ALA A 87 -6.43 -0.14 -10.27
C ALA A 87 -5.83 -0.25 -8.86
N TYR A 88 -4.88 -1.15 -8.67
CA TYR A 88 -4.20 -1.35 -7.39
C TYR A 88 -3.29 -0.17 -7.04
N PHE A 89 -2.58 0.40 -8.01
CA PHE A 89 -1.75 1.58 -7.79
C PHE A 89 -2.56 2.77 -7.26
N HIS A 90 -3.72 3.07 -7.87
CA HIS A 90 -4.60 4.15 -7.42
C HIS A 90 -5.13 3.94 -6.00
N PHE A 91 -5.54 2.70 -5.69
CA PHE A 91 -5.97 2.36 -4.34
C PHE A 91 -4.85 2.57 -3.31
N TYR A 92 -3.64 2.10 -3.60
CA TYR A 92 -2.48 2.28 -2.73
C TYR A 92 -2.15 3.76 -2.52
N GLN A 93 -2.10 4.57 -3.58
CA GLN A 93 -1.77 6.00 -3.45
C GLN A 93 -2.78 6.76 -2.59
N ARG A 94 -4.08 6.52 -2.81
CA ARG A 94 -5.13 7.15 -2.02
C ARG A 94 -5.04 6.76 -0.55
N SER A 95 -4.95 5.46 -0.27
CA SER A 95 -4.90 4.92 1.09
C SER A 95 -3.64 5.40 1.82
N ARG A 96 -2.48 5.39 1.15
CA ARG A 96 -1.24 5.96 1.69
C ARG A 96 -1.41 7.42 2.09
N THR A 97 -2.04 8.24 1.25
CA THR A 97 -2.20 9.67 1.51
C THR A 97 -3.09 9.90 2.72
N GLU A 98 -4.25 9.24 2.78
CA GLU A 98 -5.19 9.30 3.90
C GLU A 98 -4.52 8.86 5.22
N VAL A 99 -3.76 7.76 5.18
CA VAL A 99 -3.08 7.22 6.37
C VAL A 99 -1.88 8.06 6.80
N THR A 100 -1.10 8.62 5.85
CA THR A 100 0.04 9.50 6.17
C THR A 100 -0.42 10.74 6.92
N GLY A 101 -1.53 11.37 6.49
CA GLY A 101 -2.08 12.55 7.17
C GLY A 101 -2.42 12.24 8.62
N LEU A 102 -3.19 11.18 8.85
CA LEU A 102 -3.60 10.76 10.20
C LEU A 102 -2.40 10.38 11.08
N LEU A 103 -1.41 9.68 10.53
CA LEU A 103 -0.24 9.28 11.28
C LEU A 103 0.67 10.46 11.65
N HIS A 104 0.80 11.46 10.79
CA HIS A 104 1.57 12.67 11.09
C HIS A 104 0.90 13.49 12.21
N GLU A 105 -0.43 13.53 12.25
CA GLU A 105 -1.19 14.17 13.34
C GLU A 105 -1.00 13.43 14.67
N LEU A 106 -1.05 12.09 14.64
CA LEU A 106 -0.99 11.24 15.84
C LEU A 106 0.42 11.01 16.39
N CYS A 107 1.39 10.91 15.49
CA CYS A 107 2.76 10.50 15.77
C CYS A 107 3.72 11.34 14.91
N PRO A 108 3.80 12.67 15.17
CA PRO A 108 4.60 13.58 14.35
C PRO A 108 6.09 13.21 14.32
N ASP A 109 6.59 12.56 15.37
CA ASP A 109 7.98 12.12 15.48
C ASP A 109 8.25 10.74 14.85
N HIS A 110 7.23 10.06 14.33
CA HIS A 110 7.37 8.72 13.77
C HIS A 110 7.42 8.74 12.24
N TYR A 111 8.52 8.24 11.68
CA TYR A 111 8.69 8.10 10.24
C TYR A 111 8.16 6.76 9.75
N PHE A 112 7.13 6.80 8.91
CA PHE A 112 6.54 5.60 8.33
C PHE A 112 7.23 5.20 7.03
N ILE A 113 7.48 3.90 6.90
CA ILE A 113 8.04 3.31 5.68
C ILE A 113 6.87 2.89 4.78
N TRP A 114 6.89 3.38 3.54
CA TRP A 114 5.88 3.12 2.52
C TRP A 114 6.29 2.07 1.50
#